data_AF-A0AAV3ACL9-F1
#
_entry.id   AF-A0AAV3ACL9-F1
#
_cell.length_a   1.000
_cell.length_b   1.000
_cell.length_c   1.000
_cell.angle_alpha   90.00
_cell.angle_beta   90.00
_cell.angle_gamma   90.00
#
_symmetry.space_group_name_H-M   'P 1'
#
loop_
_entity.id
_entity.type
_entity.pdbx_description
1 polymer ?
#
loop_
_entity_poly.entity_id
_entity_poly.type
_entity_poly.pdbx_seq_one_letter_code
_entity_poly.pdbx_strand_id
1 'polypeptide(L)'
;ADNTWEPEENLDCPELIEAFLNSQKAGKEKPDAKRKSISDSESEDSKAKKKREVVDKPRGFSRALEPERIIGATDSSGELMFLMKWKDSDEADLVPAKEANVKCPQVVIAFYEERLTWHSCPEDEAQ
;
A
#
# COMPACT_ATOMS: atom_id res chain seq x y z
N ALA A 1 -10.39 7.30 -10.98
CA ALA A 1 -10.51 8.75 -10.81
C ALA A 1 -9.22 9.20 -10.16
N ASP A 2 -8.33 9.79 -10.96
CA ASP A 2 -7.02 10.23 -10.50
C ASP A 2 -7.18 11.53 -9.71
N ASN A 3 -6.71 11.55 -8.47
CA ASN A 3 -6.69 12.77 -7.67
C ASN A 3 -5.74 13.76 -8.34
N THR A 4 -6.31 14.80 -8.96
CA THR A 4 -5.56 15.91 -9.53
C THR A 4 -5.45 16.99 -8.46
N TRP A 5 -4.22 17.32 -8.07
CA TRP A 5 -3.96 18.45 -7.18
C TRP A 5 -4.30 19.74 -7.92
N GLU A 6 -5.48 20.29 -7.68
CA GLU A 6 -5.92 21.56 -8.25
C GLU A 6 -5.71 22.71 -7.24
N PRO A 7 -5.37 23.92 -7.72
CA PRO A 7 -5.26 25.10 -6.87
C PRO A 7 -6.60 25.45 -6.23
N GLU A 8 -6.56 26.13 -5.08
CA GLU A 8 -7.75 26.52 -4.29
C GLU A 8 -8.81 27.25 -5.12
N GLU A 9 -8.38 28.05 -6.09
CA GLU A 9 -9.26 28.81 -7.00
C GLU A 9 -10.14 27.93 -7.90
N ASN A 10 -9.78 26.65 -8.08
CA ASN A 10 -10.53 25.67 -8.89
C ASN A 10 -11.38 24.72 -8.03
N LEU A 11 -11.24 24.78 -6.70
CA LEU A 11 -12.06 24.04 -5.74
C LEU A 11 -13.30 24.88 -5.39
N ASP A 12 -14.34 24.78 -6.21
CA ASP A 12 -15.64 25.46 -6.03
C ASP A 12 -16.48 24.91 -4.84
N CYS A 13 -15.83 24.60 -3.71
CA CYS A 13 -16.44 23.96 -2.54
C CYS A 13 -15.92 24.55 -1.20
N PRO A 14 -16.20 25.85 -0.90
CA PRO A 14 -15.68 26.51 0.29
C PRO A 14 -16.12 25.85 1.61
N GLU A 15 -17.34 25.29 1.69
CA GLU A 15 -17.86 24.65 2.91
C GLU A 15 -17.08 23.38 3.29
N LEU A 16 -16.64 22.59 2.30
CA LEU A 16 -15.86 21.37 2.53
C LEU A 16 -14.43 21.69 3.00
N ILE A 17 -13.83 22.74 2.43
CA ILE A 17 -12.52 23.25 2.85
C ILE A 17 -12.59 23.78 4.29
N GLU A 18 -13.62 24.57 4.61
CA GLU A 18 -13.81 25.15 5.94
C GLU A 18 -14.01 24.06 7.00
N ALA A 19 -14.85 23.05 6.74
CA ALA A 19 -15.05 21.92 7.65
C ALA A 19 -13.75 21.15 7.93
N PHE A 20 -12.91 20.92 6.91
CA PHE A 20 -11.62 20.27 7.06
C PHE A 20 -10.63 21.11 7.89
N LEU A 21 -10.52 22.42 7.61
CA LEU A 21 -9.66 23.32 8.36
C LEU A 21 -10.09 23.47 9.82
N ASN A 22 -11.40 23.47 10.08
CA ASN A 22 -11.93 23.54 11.44
C ASN A 22 -11.64 22.24 12.22
N SER A 23 -11.74 21.08 11.56
CA SER A 23 -11.34 19.79 12.14
C SER A 23 -9.84 19.71 12.46
N GLN A 24 -8.97 20.36 11.68
CA GLN A 24 -7.54 20.46 11.97
C GLN A 24 -7.22 21.41 13.14
N LYS A 25 -8.02 22.47 13.32
CA LYS A 25 -7.85 23.43 14.43
C LYS A 25 -8.31 22.86 15.77
N ALA A 26 -9.39 22.07 15.79
CA ALA A 26 -9.91 21.44 17.01
C ALA A 26 -8.98 20.36 17.61
N GLY A 27 -8.06 19.80 16.81
CA GLY A 27 -7.11 18.78 17.27
C GLY A 27 -5.83 19.32 17.94
N LYS A 28 -5.64 20.64 18.06
CA LYS A 28 -4.38 21.25 18.51
C LYS A 28 -4.42 22.01 19.84
N GLU A 29 -5.51 21.97 20.61
CA GLU A 29 -5.59 22.62 21.93
C GLU A 29 -5.51 21.62 23.12
N LYS A 30 -4.26 21.27 23.51
CA LYS A 30 -3.59 21.03 24.84
C LYS A 30 -4.37 20.45 26.09
N PRO A 31 -3.74 19.97 27.22
CA PRO A 31 -2.33 19.69 27.60
C PRO A 31 -2.06 18.34 28.39
N ASP A 32 -0.79 18.06 28.71
CA ASP A 32 -0.22 17.07 29.64
C ASP A 32 -0.88 16.94 31.05
N ALA A 33 -1.05 15.70 31.57
CA ALA A 33 -0.62 15.24 32.92
C ALA A 33 -1.26 13.89 33.42
N LYS A 34 -0.43 12.83 33.52
CA LYS A 34 -0.16 11.96 34.72
C LYS A 34 -1.26 11.10 35.42
N ARG A 35 -0.90 9.80 35.62
CA ARG A 35 -1.35 8.77 36.65
C ARG A 35 -2.67 8.04 36.40
N LYS A 36 -2.96 6.78 36.81
CA LYS A 36 -2.26 5.54 37.28
C LYS A 36 -3.40 4.50 37.53
N SER A 37 -3.08 3.19 37.51
CA SER A 37 -3.73 2.03 38.20
C SER A 37 -5.12 1.49 37.75
N ILE A 38 -5.23 0.24 37.23
CA ILE A 38 -5.55 -1.08 37.88
C ILE A 38 -7.08 -1.35 37.85
N SER A 39 -7.67 -2.35 37.17
CA SER A 39 -7.85 -3.79 37.51
C SER A 39 -9.01 -4.30 36.61
N ASP A 40 -8.82 -5.27 35.71
CA ASP A 40 -9.17 -6.71 35.82
C ASP A 40 -10.64 -7.07 35.48
N SER A 41 -10.82 -7.85 34.40
CA SER A 41 -11.62 -9.10 34.31
C SER A 41 -12.03 -9.41 32.85
N GLU A 42 -11.28 -10.35 32.26
CA GLU A 42 -11.72 -11.54 31.52
C GLU A 42 -13.04 -11.48 30.70
N SER A 43 -12.94 -11.55 29.37
CA SER A 43 -13.53 -12.63 28.53
C SER A 43 -13.53 -12.26 27.03
N GLU A 44 -12.95 -13.15 26.23
CA GLU A 44 -13.39 -13.56 24.89
C GLU A 44 -13.70 -12.46 23.85
N ASP A 45 -12.73 -12.13 22.98
CA ASP A 45 -12.95 -12.18 21.51
C ASP A 45 -11.63 -11.94 20.74
N SER A 46 -11.10 -13.02 20.19
CA SER A 46 -9.79 -13.15 19.56
C SER A 46 -9.70 -12.59 18.13
N LYS A 47 -10.45 -11.53 17.77
CA LYS A 47 -10.44 -10.98 16.39
C LYS A 47 -10.14 -9.49 16.22
N ALA A 48 -10.12 -8.68 17.29
CA ALA A 48 -10.00 -7.23 17.16
C ALA A 48 -8.58 -6.66 17.31
N LYS A 49 -7.62 -7.40 17.90
CA LYS A 49 -6.27 -6.87 18.20
C LYS A 49 -5.32 -6.77 17.00
N LYS A 50 -5.55 -7.52 15.91
CA LYS A 50 -4.70 -7.45 14.70
C LYS A 50 -5.05 -6.30 13.74
N LYS A 51 -6.07 -5.49 14.04
CA LYS A 51 -6.51 -4.38 13.17
C LYS A 51 -5.99 -3.01 13.60
N ARG A 52 -5.55 -2.84 14.85
CA ARG A 52 -5.10 -1.54 15.38
C ARG A 52 -3.59 -1.29 15.23
N GLU A 53 -2.75 -2.33 15.27
CA GLU A 53 -1.29 -2.18 15.07
C GLU A 53 -0.84 -2.22 13.60
N VAL A 54 -1.74 -2.58 12.69
CA VAL A 54 -1.45 -2.71 11.24
C VAL A 54 -1.49 -1.36 10.52
N VAL A 55 -2.09 -0.33 11.12
CA VAL A 55 -2.38 0.96 10.46
C VAL A 55 -1.16 1.90 10.42
N ASP A 56 -0.16 1.68 11.27
CA ASP A 56 0.96 2.65 11.41
C ASP A 56 2.29 2.16 10.80
N LYS A 57 2.41 0.86 10.49
CA LYS A 57 3.64 0.37 9.86
C LYS A 57 3.65 0.76 8.38
N PRO A 58 4.68 1.46 7.88
CA PRO A 58 4.83 1.69 6.44
C PRO A 58 4.88 0.33 5.73
N ARG A 59 4.21 0.23 4.59
CA ARG A 59 4.15 -0.98 3.74
C ARG A 59 4.68 -0.71 2.34
N GLY A 60 5.24 -1.73 1.71
CA GLY A 60 5.71 -1.62 0.34
C GLY A 60 6.77 -0.52 0.19
N PHE A 61 6.63 0.32 -0.84
CA PHE A 61 7.57 1.42 -1.07
C PHE A 61 7.57 2.51 0.00
N SER A 62 6.54 2.60 0.85
CA SER A 62 6.55 3.56 1.97
C SER A 62 7.53 3.17 3.08
N ARG A 63 8.06 1.94 3.06
CA ARG A 63 9.13 1.48 3.98
C ARG A 63 10.49 2.09 3.66
N ALA A 64 10.63 2.76 2.50
CA ALA A 64 11.87 3.32 2.00
C ALA A 64 13.02 2.29 1.91
N LEU A 65 12.68 1.02 1.72
CA LEU A 65 13.65 -0.05 1.46
C LEU A 65 13.92 -0.16 -0.04
N GLU A 66 15.12 -0.63 -0.40
CA GLU A 66 15.46 -0.88 -1.78
C GLU A 66 14.84 -2.22 -2.25
N PRO A 67 14.16 -2.26 -3.40
CA PRO A 67 13.59 -3.50 -3.93
C PRO A 67 14.72 -4.44 -4.37
N GLU A 68 14.67 -5.70 -3.91
CA GLU A 68 15.64 -6.74 -4.28
C GLU A 68 15.14 -7.54 -5.50
N ARG A 69 13.96 -8.14 -5.40
CA ARG A 69 13.36 -8.93 -6.48
C ARG A 69 11.85 -9.07 -6.31
N ILE A 70 11.13 -9.18 -7.41
CA ILE A 70 9.73 -9.63 -7.39
C ILE A 70 9.71 -11.15 -7.27
N ILE A 71 9.04 -11.66 -6.24
CA ILE A 71 8.93 -13.11 -6.00
C ILE A 71 7.67 -13.73 -6.61
N GLY A 72 6.65 -12.91 -6.87
CA GLY A 72 5.42 -13.36 -7.50
C GLY A 72 4.53 -12.20 -7.94
N ALA A 73 3.47 -12.53 -8.67
CA ALA A 73 2.45 -11.59 -9.13
C ALA A 73 1.05 -12.17 -8.90
N THR A 74 0.08 -11.33 -8.63
CA THR A 74 -1.34 -11.71 -8.50
C THR A 74 -2.24 -10.61 -9.07
N ASP A 75 -3.34 -11.01 -9.70
CA ASP A 75 -4.39 -10.14 -10.23
C ASP A 75 -5.72 -10.27 -9.46
N SER A 76 -5.75 -11.02 -8.36
CA SER A 76 -6.96 -11.32 -7.57
C SER A 76 -7.69 -10.11 -7.01
N SER A 77 -7.00 -8.97 -6.89
CA SER A 77 -7.57 -7.69 -6.44
C SER A 77 -8.24 -6.88 -7.56
N GLY A 78 -8.18 -7.35 -8.82
CA GLY A 78 -8.63 -6.61 -9.99
C GLY A 78 -7.54 -5.72 -10.62
N GLU A 79 -6.39 -5.59 -9.96
CA GLU A 79 -5.19 -5.00 -10.52
C GLU A 79 -3.97 -5.91 -10.32
N LEU A 80 -2.99 -5.76 -11.21
CA LEU A 80 -1.74 -6.50 -11.12
C LEU A 80 -0.92 -6.00 -9.95
N MET A 81 -0.72 -6.88 -8.97
CA MET A 81 0.07 -6.66 -7.78
C MET A 81 1.31 -7.54 -7.81
N PHE A 82 2.46 -6.97 -7.45
CA PHE A 82 3.71 -7.70 -7.25
C PHE A 82 3.93 -7.98 -5.78
N LEU A 83 4.39 -9.18 -5.47
CA LEU A 83 4.95 -9.50 -4.17
C LEU A 83 6.45 -9.18 -4.20
N MET A 84 6.83 -8.08 -3.55
CA MET A 84 8.17 -7.51 -3.56
C MET A 84 8.99 -8.02 -2.37
N LYS A 85 10.20 -8.53 -2.64
CA LYS A 85 11.24 -8.74 -1.64
C LYS A 85 12.11 -7.49 -1.55
N TRP A 86 12.42 -7.05 -0.34
CA TRP A 86 13.24 -5.87 -0.07
C TRP A 86 14.63 -6.27 0.40
N LYS A 87 15.64 -5.44 0.12
CA LYS A 87 16.98 -5.63 0.69
C LYS A 87 16.93 -5.47 2.21
N ASP A 88 17.73 -6.28 2.90
CA ASP A 88 17.87 -6.30 4.36
C ASP A 88 16.55 -6.53 5.12
N SER A 89 15.54 -7.11 4.45
CA SER A 89 14.27 -7.47 5.07
C SER A 89 13.69 -8.77 4.53
N ASP A 90 13.33 -9.67 5.45
CA ASP A 90 12.64 -10.92 5.13
C ASP A 90 11.11 -10.72 4.93
N GLU A 91 10.60 -9.53 5.26
CA GLU A 91 9.19 -9.21 5.11
C GLU A 91 8.89 -8.77 3.67
N ALA A 92 8.11 -9.55 2.94
CA ALA A 92 7.64 -9.19 1.60
C ALA A 92 6.30 -8.45 1.64
N ASP A 93 6.13 -7.48 0.74
CA ASP A 93 4.91 -6.67 0.63
C ASP A 93 4.28 -6.76 -0.75
N LEU A 94 2.96 -6.62 -0.81
CA LEU A 94 2.25 -6.40 -2.07
C LEU A 94 2.35 -4.94 -2.48
N VAL A 95 2.81 -4.70 -3.70
CA VAL A 95 2.92 -3.37 -4.32
C VAL A 95 2.22 -3.35 -5.68
N PRO A 96 1.54 -2.26 -6.05
CA PRO A 96 0.94 -2.14 -7.38
C PRO A 96 2.00 -2.19 -8.47
N ALA A 97 1.76 -2.94 -9.55
CA ALA A 97 2.67 -3.02 -10.68
C ALA A 97 2.95 -1.65 -11.31
N LYS A 98 1.94 -0.79 -11.38
CA LYS A 98 2.07 0.59 -11.86
C LYS A 98 3.14 1.38 -11.10
N GLU A 99 3.20 1.22 -9.78
CA GLU A 99 4.18 1.91 -8.93
C GLU A 99 5.58 1.31 -9.11
N ALA A 100 5.69 -0.02 -9.16
CA ALA A 100 6.96 -0.71 -9.37
C ALA A 100 7.60 -0.36 -10.73
N ASN A 101 6.79 -0.21 -11.78
CA ASN A 101 7.25 0.17 -13.12
C ASN A 101 7.97 1.53 -13.13
N VAL A 102 7.57 2.46 -12.26
CA VAL A 102 8.17 3.79 -12.16
C VAL A 102 9.37 3.78 -11.20
N LYS A 103 9.23 3.15 -10.04
CA LYS A 103 10.25 3.20 -8.97
C LYS A 103 11.43 2.26 -9.20
N CYS A 104 11.19 1.08 -9.75
CA CYS A 104 12.22 0.06 -9.95
C CYS A 104 12.05 -0.73 -11.27
N PRO A 105 12.09 -0.05 -12.43
CA PRO A 105 11.83 -0.67 -13.73
C PRO A 105 12.73 -1.87 -14.03
N GLN A 106 14.01 -1.82 -13.66
CA GLN A 106 14.97 -2.91 -13.92
C GLN A 106 14.58 -4.21 -13.19
N VAL A 107 14.04 -4.10 -11.97
CA VAL A 107 13.57 -5.26 -11.19
C VAL A 107 12.33 -5.88 -11.84
N VAL A 108 11.43 -5.04 -12.36
CA VAL A 108 10.23 -5.50 -13.06
C VAL A 108 10.58 -6.18 -14.38
N ILE A 109 11.48 -5.58 -15.17
CA ILE A 109 11.92 -6.14 -16.46
C ILE A 109 12.56 -7.52 -16.23
N ALA A 110 13.50 -7.62 -15.30
CA ALA A 110 14.14 -8.89 -14.96
C ALA A 110 13.13 -9.98 -14.58
N PHE A 111 12.11 -9.63 -13.79
CA PHE A 111 11.05 -10.57 -13.41
C PHE A 111 10.28 -11.14 -14.61
N TYR A 112 9.97 -10.30 -15.61
CA TYR A 112 9.30 -10.74 -16.82
C TYR A 112 10.22 -11.50 -17.77
N GLU A 113 11.47 -11.07 -17.94
CA GLU A 113 12.45 -11.76 -18.79
C GLU A 113 12.70 -13.20 -18.32
N GLU A 114 12.83 -13.41 -17.01
CA GLU A 114 12.97 -14.75 -16.41
C GLU A 114 11.79 -15.69 -16.71
N ARG A 115 10.61 -15.13 -17.02
CA ARG A 115 9.34 -15.88 -17.18
C ARG A 115 8.81 -15.86 -18.61
N LEU A 116 9.50 -15.19 -19.53
CA LEU A 116 9.05 -15.06 -20.90
C LEU A 116 9.17 -16.40 -21.64
N THR A 117 8.03 -17.00 -21.97
CA THR A 117 7.95 -18.23 -22.75
C THR A 117 7.21 -18.00 -24.06
N TRP A 118 7.76 -18.52 -25.15
CA TRP A 118 7.13 -18.48 -26.47
C TRP A 118 6.41 -19.80 -26.72
N HIS A 119 5.08 -19.77 -26.87
CA HIS A 119 4.31 -20.94 -27.30
C HIS A 119 4.12 -20.88 -28.82
N SER A 120 4.70 -21.82 -29.55
CA SER A 120 4.38 -22.04 -30.96
C SER A 120 3.00 -22.71 -31.02
N CYS A 121 2.00 -22.03 -31.56
CA CYS A 121 0.69 -22.62 -31.80
C CYS A 121 0.83 -23.71 -32.89
N PRO A 122 0.41 -24.96 -32.66
CA PRO A 122 0.32 -25.95 -33.72
C PRO A 122 -1.02 -25.75 -34.45
N GLU A 123 -1.00 -24.91 -35.48
CA GLU A 123 -2.14 -24.76 -36.39
C GLU A 123 -1.64 -24.86 -37.83
N ASP A 124 -1.08 -26.02 -38.18
CA ASP A 124 -0.72 -26.40 -39.55
C ASP A 124 -0.73 -27.94 -39.74
N GLU A 125 -1.59 -28.68 -39.02
CA GLU A 125 -1.89 -30.11 -39.31
C GLU A 125 -3.39 -30.33 -39.50
N ALA A 126 -3.99 -29.52 -40.38
CA ALA A 126 -5.29 -29.79 -40.97
C ALA A 126 -5.26 -29.49 -42.47
N GLN A 127 -4.61 -30.36 -43.24
CA GLN A 127 -4.88 -30.57 -44.68
C GLN A 127 -4.70 -32.04 -45.05
#